data_AF-A0AB36E2M8-F1
#
_entry.id   AF-A0AB36E2M8-F1
#
_cell.length_a   1.000
_cell.length_b   1.000
_cell.length_c   1.000
_cell.angle_alpha   90.00
_cell.angle_beta   90.00
_cell.angle_gamma   90.00
#
_symmetry.space_group_name_H-M   'P 1'
#
loop_
_entity.id
_entity.type
_entity.pdbx_description
1 polymer ?
#
loop_
_entity_poly.entity_id
_entity_poly.type
_entity_poly.pdbx_seq_one_letter_code
_entity_poly.pdbx_strand_id
1 'polypeptide(L)'
;MQSNYIQSLINKNKHLEQTIEELEAMKAAYAELISPHKIGDIIKSDSFDNTEIKIINIKISNIFNDNIELKLSGYARKQNGEFGLRVLTAKKLIPSE
;
A
#
# COMPACT_ATOMS: atom_id res chain seq x y z
N MET A 1 3.65 13.09 42.31
CA MET A 1 3.48 13.74 40.99
C MET A 1 4.03 12.91 39.81
N GLN A 2 5.14 12.17 39.93
CA GLN A 2 5.69 11.35 38.83
C GLN A 2 4.73 10.27 38.28
N SER A 3 3.92 9.65 39.14
CA SER A 3 2.94 8.62 38.75
C SER A 3 1.91 9.11 37.71
N ASN A 4 1.48 10.37 37.78
CA ASN A 4 0.52 10.93 36.81
C ASN A 4 1.14 11.14 35.42
N TYR A 5 2.43 11.47 35.34
CA TYR A 5 3.13 11.66 34.06
C TYR A 5 3.35 10.33 33.33
N ILE A 6 3.76 9.29 34.06
CA ILE A 6 3.95 7.95 33.49
C ILE A 6 2.61 7.42 32.97
N GLN A 7 1.53 7.55 33.74
CA GLN A 7 0.21 7.11 33.30
C GLN A 7 -0.29 7.89 32.07
N SER A 8 -0.05 9.21 32.02
CA SER A 8 -0.39 10.02 30.85
C SER A 8 0.41 9.61 29.61
N LEU A 9 1.69 9.25 29.76
CA LEU A 9 2.53 8.77 28.66
C LEU A 9 2.00 7.44 28.10
N ILE A 10 1.69 6.49 28.99
CA ILE A 10 1.11 5.19 28.61
C ILE A 10 -0.21 5.37 27.87
N ASN A 11 -1.10 6.23 28.39
CA ASN A 11 -2.40 6.47 27.77
C ASN A 11 -2.25 7.11 26.37
N LYS A 12 -1.31 8.05 26.21
CA LYS A 12 -1.02 8.63 24.88
C LYS A 12 -0.47 7.60 23.91
N ASN A 13 0.44 6.72 24.36
CA ASN A 13 0.97 5.66 23.51
C ASN A 13 -0.12 4.70 23.02
N LYS A 14 -1.02 4.27 23.92
CA LYS A 14 -2.18 3.44 23.56
C LYS A 14 -3.08 4.11 22.53
N HIS A 15 -3.32 5.41 22.68
CA HIS A 15 -4.13 6.16 21.73
C HIS A 15 -3.46 6.25 20.35
N LEU A 16 -2.13 6.41 20.30
CA LEU A 16 -1.37 6.37 19.05
C LEU A 16 -1.46 4.99 18.39
N GLU A 17 -1.31 3.91 19.16
CA GLU A 17 -1.44 2.53 18.65
C GLU A 17 -2.83 2.31 18.03
N GLN A 18 -3.89 2.71 18.73
CA GLN A 18 -5.27 2.64 18.21
C GLN A 18 -5.44 3.44 16.92
N THR A 19 -4.92 4.67 16.88
CA THR A 19 -5.00 5.53 15.70
C THR A 19 -4.24 4.93 14.50
N ILE A 20 -3.11 4.28 14.75
CA ILE A 20 -2.33 3.59 13.72
C ILE A 20 -3.11 2.38 13.18
N GLU A 21 -3.72 1.60 14.05
CA GLU A 21 -4.57 0.46 13.66
C GLU A 21 -5.76 0.89 12.81
N GLU A 22 -6.45 1.95 13.23
CA GLU A 22 -7.56 2.56 12.48
C GLU A 22 -7.09 3.03 11.10
N LEU A 23 -5.95 3.71 11.02
CA LEU A 23 -5.38 4.18 9.76
C LEU A 23 -5.03 3.02 8.82
N GLU A 24 -4.42 1.94 9.31
CA GLU A 24 -4.09 0.78 8.48
C GLU A 24 -5.35 0.04 8.00
N ALA A 25 -6.39 -0.05 8.83
CA ALA A 25 -7.69 -0.58 8.42
C ALA A 25 -8.34 0.26 7.31
N MET A 26 -8.32 1.60 7.46
CA MET A 26 -8.78 2.52 6.42
C MET A 26 -7.96 2.34 5.13
N LYS A 27 -6.63 2.27 5.22
CA LYS A 27 -5.75 2.08 4.06
C LYS A 27 -6.10 0.80 3.30
N ALA A 28 -6.37 -0.30 4.01
CA ALA A 28 -6.80 -1.54 3.40
C ALA A 28 -8.16 -1.41 2.69
N ALA A 29 -9.14 -0.76 3.32
CA ALA A 29 -10.46 -0.57 2.76
C ALA A 29 -10.47 0.34 1.51
N TYR A 30 -9.66 1.40 1.51
CA TYR A 30 -9.64 2.39 0.42
C TYR A 30 -8.71 2.02 -0.73
N ALA A 31 -7.69 1.18 -0.51
CA ALA A 31 -6.70 0.86 -1.53
C ALA A 31 -7.31 0.35 -2.84
N GLU A 32 -8.29 -0.55 -2.77
CA GLU A 32 -8.98 -1.06 -3.97
C GLU A 32 -9.94 -0.05 -4.58
N LEU A 33 -10.57 0.82 -3.76
CA LEU A 33 -11.53 1.83 -4.21
C LEU A 33 -10.86 2.90 -5.08
N ILE A 34 -9.69 3.39 -4.65
CA ILE A 34 -8.98 4.48 -5.32
C ILE A 34 -8.06 3.99 -6.43
N SER A 35 -7.78 2.68 -6.51
CA SER A 35 -6.87 2.15 -7.50
C SER A 35 -7.44 2.24 -8.92
N PRO A 36 -6.66 2.73 -9.90
CA PRO A 36 -7.05 2.67 -11.31
C PRO A 36 -7.00 1.25 -11.89
N HIS A 37 -6.50 0.27 -11.12
CA HIS A 37 -6.32 -1.12 -11.51
C HIS A 37 -6.97 -2.06 -10.50
N LYS A 38 -7.35 -3.25 -10.94
CA LYS A 38 -7.93 -4.31 -10.11
C LYS A 38 -7.00 -5.50 -9.98
N ILE A 39 -7.23 -6.31 -8.95
CA ILE A 39 -6.58 -7.62 -8.82
C ILE A 39 -6.93 -8.46 -10.05
N GLY A 40 -5.91 -9.10 -10.64
CA GLY A 40 -6.01 -9.86 -11.88
C GLY A 40 -5.61 -9.09 -13.14
N ASP A 41 -5.58 -7.75 -13.10
CA ASP A 41 -5.15 -6.92 -14.22
C ASP A 41 -3.67 -7.14 -14.53
N ILE A 42 -3.32 -6.97 -15.80
CA ILE A 42 -1.93 -7.01 -16.27
C ILE A 42 -1.49 -5.57 -16.57
N ILE A 43 -0.49 -5.09 -15.84
CA ILE A 43 0.09 -3.75 -16.01
C ILE A 43 1.55 -3.86 -16.42
N LYS A 44 2.08 -2.83 -17.09
CA LYS A 44 3.52 -2.73 -17.35
C LYS A 44 4.21 -2.05 -16.17
N SER A 45 5.33 -2.61 -15.75
CA SER A 45 6.19 -2.01 -14.75
C SER A 45 7.06 -0.93 -15.39
N ASP A 46 6.88 0.32 -14.97
CA ASP A 46 7.73 1.43 -15.42
C ASP A 46 9.18 1.30 -14.93
N SER A 47 9.42 0.49 -13.89
CA SER A 47 10.71 0.38 -13.20
C SER A 47 11.57 -0.83 -13.60
N PHE A 48 11.05 -1.79 -14.36
CA PHE A 48 11.81 -2.98 -14.78
C PHE A 48 11.47 -3.35 -16.24
N ASP A 49 12.19 -2.76 -17.20
CA ASP A 49 12.22 -3.15 -18.62
C ASP A 49 10.85 -3.43 -19.26
N ASN A 50 9.81 -2.63 -18.93
CA ASN A 50 8.44 -2.84 -19.42
C ASN A 50 7.87 -4.24 -19.12
N THR A 51 8.33 -4.89 -18.05
CA THR A 51 7.86 -6.20 -17.65
C THR A 51 6.39 -6.14 -17.25
N GLU A 52 5.60 -7.06 -17.78
CA GLU A 52 4.19 -7.20 -17.42
C GLU A 52 4.04 -7.86 -16.04
N ILE A 53 3.17 -7.30 -15.22
CA ILE A 53 2.84 -7.75 -13.87
C ILE A 53 1.36 -8.08 -13.83
N LYS A 54 1.01 -9.34 -13.48
CA LYS A 54 -0.36 -9.71 -13.12
C LYS A 54 -0.61 -9.37 -11.65
N ILE A 55 -1.42 -8.36 -11.39
CA ILE A 55 -1.66 -7.82 -10.04
C ILE A 55 -2.32 -8.88 -9.16
N ILE A 56 -1.78 -9.08 -7.96
CA ILE A 56 -2.35 -9.95 -6.93
C ILE A 56 -2.62 -9.21 -5.62
N ASN A 57 -2.08 -7.99 -5.47
CA ASN A 57 -2.23 -7.20 -4.26
C ASN A 57 -2.15 -5.70 -4.57
N ILE A 58 -3.00 -4.93 -3.90
CA ILE A 58 -3.10 -3.47 -3.99
C ILE A 58 -3.13 -2.93 -2.57
N LYS A 59 -2.27 -1.97 -2.25
CA LYS A 59 -2.29 -1.30 -0.95
C LYS A 59 -1.81 0.13 -1.02
N ILE A 60 -2.25 0.97 -0.09
CA ILE A 60 -1.64 2.29 0.14
C ILE A 60 -0.32 2.08 0.89
N SER A 61 0.82 2.39 0.27
CA SER A 61 2.14 2.31 0.91
C SER A 61 2.51 3.58 1.65
N ASN A 62 2.08 4.74 1.14
CA ASN A 62 2.40 6.02 1.78
C ASN A 62 1.28 7.04 1.56
N ILE A 63 1.18 8.00 2.48
CA ILE A 63 0.26 9.15 2.39
C ILE A 63 1.12 10.39 2.57
N PHE A 64 1.06 11.28 1.57
CA PHE A 64 1.69 12.59 1.57
C PHE A 64 0.62 13.66 1.72
N ASN A 65 1.03 14.92 1.87
CA ASN A 65 0.09 16.04 2.07
C ASN A 65 -0.95 16.13 0.94
N ASP A 66 -0.53 15.97 -0.31
CA ASP A 66 -1.39 16.18 -1.49
C ASP A 66 -1.57 14.90 -2.34
N ASN A 67 -0.99 13.77 -1.91
CA ASN A 67 -0.95 12.55 -2.72
C ASN A 67 -0.99 11.28 -1.86
N ILE A 68 -1.58 10.23 -2.40
CA ILE A 68 -1.51 8.87 -1.88
C ILE A 68 -0.63 8.03 -2.81
N GLU A 69 0.33 7.28 -2.25
CA GLU A 69 1.10 6.29 -3.01
C GLU A 69 0.44 4.91 -2.87
N LEU A 70 -0.04 4.38 -3.99
CA LEU A 70 -0.40 2.98 -4.12
C LEU A 70 0.82 2.13 -4.47
N LYS A 71 0.90 0.98 -3.82
CA LYS A 71 1.80 -0.11 -4.13
C LYS A 71 1.00 -1.27 -4.71
N LEU A 72 1.25 -1.56 -5.98
CA LEU A 72 0.69 -2.69 -6.71
C LEU A 72 1.74 -3.80 -6.76
N SER A 73 1.40 -5.00 -6.32
CA SER A 73 2.31 -6.15 -6.39
C SER A 73 1.68 -7.31 -7.13
N GLY A 74 2.49 -8.05 -7.87
CA GLY A 74 2.00 -9.11 -8.74
C GLY A 74 3.10 -9.97 -9.33
N TYR A 75 2.70 -11.01 -10.05
CA TYR A 75 3.61 -11.95 -10.69
C TYR A 75 4.16 -11.36 -11.98
N ALA A 76 5.48 -11.46 -12.19
CA ALA A 76 6.13 -11.03 -13.43
C ALA A 76 5.88 -12.05 -14.56
N ARG A 77 5.69 -11.55 -15.78
CA ARG A 77 5.64 -12.38 -16.98
C ARG A 77 7.03 -12.90 -17.33
N LYS A 78 7.14 -14.21 -17.54
CA LYS A 78 8.35 -14.91 -18.01
C LYS A 78 8.47 -14.79 -19.53
N GLN A 79 9.65 -15.12 -20.06
CA GLN A 79 9.91 -15.17 -21.51
C GLN A 79 9.02 -16.17 -22.26
N ASN A 80 8.53 -17.23 -21.60
CA ASN A 80 7.60 -18.19 -22.18
C ASN A 80 6.15 -17.68 -22.24
N GLY A 81 5.89 -16.44 -21.81
CA GLY A 81 4.56 -15.83 -21.83
C GLY A 81 3.70 -16.10 -20.58
N GLU A 82 4.13 -16.98 -19.67
CA GLU A 82 3.41 -17.29 -18.42
C GLU A 82 3.81 -16.35 -17.27
N PHE A 83 2.94 -16.24 -16.26
CA PHE A 83 3.26 -15.49 -15.04
C PHE A 83 4.00 -16.37 -14.03
N GLY A 84 5.18 -15.92 -13.60
CA GLY A 84 6.06 -16.64 -12.68
C GLY A 84 5.96 -16.20 -11.24
N LEU A 85 6.53 -17.00 -10.33
CA LEU A 85 6.52 -16.74 -8.87
C LEU A 85 7.26 -15.46 -8.44
N ARG A 86 8.06 -14.84 -9.32
CA ARG A 86 8.75 -13.58 -9.01
C ARG A 86 7.72 -12.47 -8.85
N VAL A 87 7.60 -11.96 -7.64
CA VAL A 87 6.74 -10.81 -7.33
C VAL A 87 7.49 -9.52 -7.65
N LEU A 88 6.89 -8.68 -8.49
CA LEU A 88 7.34 -7.31 -8.72
C LEU A 88 6.37 -6.32 -8.09
N THR A 89 6.85 -5.10 -7.92
CA THR A 89 6.07 -3.99 -7.39
C THR A 89 6.09 -2.84 -8.39
N ALA A 90 4.91 -2.28 -8.67
CA ALA A 90 4.74 -0.97 -9.26
C ALA A 90 4.21 0.02 -8.21
N LYS A 91 4.56 1.29 -8.35
CA LYS A 91 4.08 2.38 -7.48
C LYS A 91 3.33 3.40 -8.32
N LYS A 92 2.22 3.91 -7.78
CA LYS A 92 1.40 4.93 -8.44
C LYS A 92 0.99 6.00 -7.45
N LEU A 93 1.20 7.26 -7.82
CA LEU A 93 0.67 8.41 -7.08
C LEU A 93 -0.75 8.72 -7.54
N ILE A 94 -1.62 8.97 -6.57
CA ILE A 94 -3.00 9.44 -6.74
C ILE A 94 -3.11 10.79 -6.04
N PRO A 95 -3.41 11.89 -6.75
CA PRO A 95 -3.65 13.19 -6.13
C PRO A 95 -4.85 13.13 -5.19
N SER A 96 -4.80 13.85 -4.06
CA SER A 96 -6.02 14.28 -3.38
C SER A 96 -6.66 15.35 -4.26
N GLU A 97 -7.88 15.11 -4.73
CA GLU A 97 -8.62 16.05 -5.60
C GLU A 97 -8.61 17.51 -5.12
#